data_AF-W0Q3H9-F1
#
_entry.id   AF-W0Q3H9-F1
#
_cell.length_a   1.000
_cell.length_b   1.000
_cell.length_c   1.000
_cell.angle_alpha   90.00
_cell.angle_beta   90.00
_cell.angle_gamma   90.00
#
_symmetry.space_group_name_H-M   'P 1'
#
loop_
_entity.id
_entity.type
_entity.pdbx_description
1 polymer ?
#
loop_
_entity_poly.entity_id
_entity_poly.type
_entity_poly.pdbx_seq_one_letter_code
_entity_poly.pdbx_strand_id
1 'polypeptide(L)' 'MKITHCKLKKSLQKKLLEFFVAEENIRTATDLRGIQLSTTALLYYKIKLIIEYHLSLETHEIFEG' A
#
# COMPACT_ATOMS: atom_id res chain seq x y z
N MET A 1 0.16 -0.82 9.69
CA MET A 1 -0.25 -1.51 8.45
C MET A 1 0.50 -2.83 8.30
N LYS A 2 -0.19 -3.98 8.26
CA LYS A 2 0.44 -5.31 8.11
C LYS A 2 0.05 -5.91 6.76
N ILE A 3 0.95 -5.86 5.77
CA ILE A 3 0.73 -6.52 4.47
C ILE A 3 1.11 -8.00 4.61
N THR A 4 0.13 -8.89 4.61
CA THR A 4 0.33 -10.34 4.69
C THR A 4 0.56 -10.94 3.31
N HIS A 5 1.20 -12.13 3.27
CA HIS A 5 1.49 -12.88 2.03
C HIS A 5 2.20 -12.07 0.93
N CYS A 6 3.13 -11.18 1.30
CA CYS A 6 3.93 -10.43 0.34
C CYS A 6 5.33 -11.05 0.21
N LYS A 7 5.75 -11.35 -1.04
CA LYS A 7 7.08 -11.87 -1.35
C LYS A 7 8.18 -10.81 -1.30
N LEU A 8 7.82 -9.52 -1.28
CA LEU A 8 8.79 -8.43 -1.24
C LEU A 8 9.45 -8.34 0.14
N LYS A 9 10.73 -7.99 0.16
CA LYS A 9 11.44 -7.69 1.42
C LYS A 9 10.76 -6.51 2.12
N LYS A 10 10.72 -6.54 3.47
CA LYS A 10 10.10 -5.47 4.28
C LYS A 10 10.68 -4.07 3.99
N SER A 11 12.00 -3.98 3.74
CA SER A 11 12.64 -2.71 3.39
C SER A 11 12.10 -2.12 2.09
N LEU A 12 11.81 -2.98 1.11
CA LEU A 12 11.25 -2.57 -0.19
C LEU A 12 9.78 -2.19 -0.07
N GLN A 13 9.01 -2.92 0.75
CA GLN A 13 7.62 -2.57 1.04
C GLN A 13 7.50 -1.18 1.68
N LYS A 14 8.32 -0.87 2.70
CA LYS A 14 8.34 0.46 3.35
C LYS A 14 8.64 1.57 2.35
N LYS A 15 9.63 1.33 1.52
CA LYS A 15 10.09 2.22 0.46
C LYS A 15 9.04 2.48 -0.63
N LEU A 16 8.19 1.50 -0.93
CA LEU A 16 7.06 1.67 -1.84
C LEU A 16 5.86 2.35 -1.15
N LEU A 17 5.71 2.13 0.16
CA LEU A 17 4.71 2.85 0.95
C LEU A 17 5.04 4.35 1.05
N GLU A 18 6.32 4.70 1.19
CA GLU A 18 6.79 6.10 1.13
C GLU A 18 6.38 6.77 -0.19
N PHE A 19 6.59 6.09 -1.33
CA PHE A 19 6.16 6.59 -2.63
C PHE A 19 4.65 6.67 -2.79
N PHE A 20 3.92 5.72 -2.21
CA PHE A 20 2.46 5.76 -2.19
C PHE A 20 1.94 6.98 -1.43
N VAL A 21 2.51 7.28 -0.25
CA VAL A 21 2.13 8.44 0.58
C VAL A 21 2.52 9.76 -0.09
N ALA A 22 3.64 9.78 -0.82
CA ALA A 22 4.05 10.93 -1.63
C ALA A 22 3.24 11.09 -2.93
N GLU A 23 2.18 10.29 -3.13
CA GLU A 23 1.33 10.27 -4.32
C GLU A 23 2.11 10.10 -5.63
N GLU A 24 3.26 9.43 -5.58
CA GLU A 24 4.06 9.20 -6.78
C GLU A 24 3.37 8.22 -7.74
N ASN A 25 3.57 8.49 -9.03
CA ASN A 25 3.19 7.59 -10.12
C ASN A 25 3.79 6.19 -9.91
N ILE A 26 2.96 5.14 -10.05
CA ILE A 26 3.35 3.73 -9.98
C ILE A 26 4.54 3.43 -10.91
N ARG A 27 4.59 4.02 -12.09
CA ARG A 27 5.69 3.88 -13.04
C ARG A 27 6.99 4.47 -12.50
N THR A 28 6.96 5.68 -11.95
CA THR A 28 8.12 6.30 -11.29
C THR A 28 8.61 5.45 -10.12
N ALA A 29 7.70 5.02 -9.24
CA ALA A 29 8.03 4.15 -8.10
C ALA A 29 8.63 2.79 -8.55
N THR A 30 8.19 2.29 -9.69
CA THR A 30 8.68 1.04 -10.29
C THR A 30 10.09 1.23 -10.86
N ASP A 31 10.28 2.28 -11.66
CA ASP A 31 11.55 2.61 -12.30
C ASP A 31 12.64 2.91 -11.24
N LEU A 32 12.29 3.65 -10.18
CA LEU A 32 13.19 3.97 -9.06
C LEU A 32 13.58 2.76 -8.21
N ARG A 33 12.77 1.70 -8.21
CA ARG A 33 13.03 0.49 -7.40
C ARG A 33 13.51 -0.70 -8.21
N GLY A 34 13.48 -0.61 -9.55
CA GLY A 34 13.80 -1.74 -10.43
C GLY A 34 12.88 -2.94 -10.22
N ILE A 35 11.62 -2.70 -9.87
CA ILE A 35 10.61 -3.76 -9.65
C ILE A 35 9.79 -3.90 -10.93
N GLN A 36 9.06 -5.01 -11.10
CA GLN A 36 8.06 -5.12 -12.16
C GLN A 36 6.82 -4.26 -11.84
N LEU A 37 6.31 -3.52 -12.83
CA LEU A 37 5.15 -2.65 -12.69
C LEU A 37 3.93 -3.35 -12.08
N SER A 38 3.66 -4.60 -12.47
CA SER A 38 2.57 -5.41 -11.94
C SER A 38 2.68 -5.66 -10.44
N THR A 39 3.90 -5.84 -9.94
CA THR A 39 4.17 -6.08 -8.52
C THR A 39 3.97 -4.80 -7.72
N THR A 40 4.45 -3.66 -8.22
CA THR A 40 4.20 -2.35 -7.60
C THR A 40 2.70 -2.04 -7.55
N ALA A 41 2.00 -2.24 -8.66
CA ALA A 41 0.56 -2.01 -8.76
C ALA A 41 -0.24 -2.89 -7.79
N LEU A 42 0.09 -4.18 -7.69
CA LEU A 42 -0.57 -5.08 -6.74
C LEU A 42 -0.33 -4.66 -5.28
N LEU A 43 0.88 -4.19 -4.95
CA LEU A 43 1.18 -3.69 -3.62
C LEU A 43 0.36 -2.42 -3.31
N TYR A 44 0.29 -1.48 -4.24
CA TYR A 44 -0.49 -0.24 -4.11
C TYR A 44 -1.97 -0.54 -3.91
N TYR A 45 -2.52 -1.49 -4.67
CA TYR A 45 -3.89 -1.94 -4.49
C TYR A 45 -4.15 -2.55 -3.10
N LYS A 46 -3.24 -3.40 -2.61
CA LYS A 46 -3.34 -3.94 -1.25
C LYS A 46 -3.25 -2.86 -0.18
N ILE A 47 -2.43 -1.82 -0.39
CA ILE A 47 -2.35 -0.66 0.52
C ILE A 47 -3.72 0.03 0.58
N LYS A 48 -4.35 0.32 -0.56
CA LYS A 48 -5.68 0.93 -0.62
C LYS A 48 -6.75 0.11 0.11
N LEU A 49 -6.82 -1.19 -0.15
CA LEU A 49 -7.78 -2.07 0.53
C LEU A 49 -7.62 -2.08 2.05
N ILE A 50 -6.38 -2.07 2.54
CA ILE A 50 -6.12 -2.03 3.99
C ILE A 50 -6.56 -0.68 4.57
N ILE A 51 -6.31 0.42 3.86
CA ILE A 51 -6.77 1.76 4.27
C ILE A 51 -8.30 1.79 4.30
N GLU A 52 -8.97 1.35 3.23
CA GLU A 52 -10.43 1.27 3.14
C GLU A 52 -11.03 0.42 4.27
N TYR A 53 -10.44 -0.75 4.55
CA TYR A 53 -10.88 -1.60 5.65
C TYR A 53 -10.78 -0.88 7.00
N HIS A 54 -9.66 -0.24 7.31
CA HIS A 54 -9.51 0.49 8.56
C HIS A 54 -10.42 1.71 8.66
N LEU A 55 -10.60 2.45 7.56
CA LEU A 55 -11.57 3.55 7.50
C LEU A 55 -12.98 3.05 7.76
N SER A 56 -13.37 1.91 7.18
CA SER A 56 -14.70 1.33 7.41
C SER A 56 -14.93 0.91 8.86
N LEU A 57 -13.91 0.35 9.51
CA LEU A 57 -13.97 -0.01 10.94
C LEU A 57 -14.12 1.23 11.81
N GLU A 58 -13.31 2.26 11.57
CA GLU A 58 -13.34 3.52 12.32
C GLU A 58 -14.71 4.21 12.15
N THR A 59 -15.30 4.16 10.95
CA THR A 59 -16.67 4.66 10.76
C THR A 59 -17.69 3.86 11.58
N HIS A 60 -17.61 2.53 11.61
CA HIS A 60 -18.54 1.72 12.42
C HIS A 60 -18.39 1.97 13.92
N GLU A 61 -17.17 2.16 14.43
CA GLU A 61 -16.93 2.48 15.85
C GLU A 61 -17.51 3.85 16.28
N ILE A 62 -17.57 4.84 15.38
CA ILE A 62 -18.12 6.18 15.66
C ILE A 62 -19.67 6.18 15.65
N PHE A 63 -20.29 5.31 14.85
CA PHE A 63 -21.75 5.24 14.70
C PHE A 63 -22.43 4.22 15.63
N GLU A 64 -21.70 3.30 16.26
CA GLU A 64 -22.20 2.35 17.27
C GLU A 64 -22.08 2.90 18.72
N GLY A 65 -22.27 4.23 18.88
CA GLY A 65 -22.29 4.95 20.16
C GLY A 65 -23.68 5.09 20.76
#